data_AF-A0A259M3C9-F1
#
_entry.id   AF-A0A259M3C9-F1
#
_cell.length_a   1.000
_cell.length_b   1.000
_cell.length_c   1.000
_cell.angle_alpha   90.00
_cell.angle_beta   90.00
_cell.angle_gamma   90.00
#
_symmetry.space_group_name_H-M   'P 1'
#
loop_
_entity.id
_entity.type
_entity.pdbx_description
1 polymer ?
#
loop_
_entity_poly.entity_id
_entity_poly.type
_entity_poly.pdbx_seq_one_letter_code
_entity_poly.pdbx_strand_id
1 'polypeptide(L)'
;MRLRRLDLTRYGKFTDKSLDFGAAPEGGPDFHIIYGPNEAGKSTTMQGWLDLLYGIPTQSRMDFIHPYGTMRLGAAIDAGGTVLEVIRTKGRGGTLTDPAGNALPEAMMPGLLGGIDRAGYEAMFSLDDETLEKGGDSILSSQGDLGQMLFTASSGLAEMGQALDGLRSRTAAFFKPGGRTGGLADLKKALAAVEDAIAAQDVGAREFAVLSQARDQAQAALDAAQAVQDDTLARLHLVERQLAALPLVTRLMMAEADLRALPDLPPVPPGWAAELSDLSRDHGQTAVRLEGQVAQMESLRAEREAATDDPAMLAQGAAMDAAEALKSDFDGAVRDLPARRAEADQVQGQIDDLLAQLGAAGRDPADLVLPAPLVASLRGLMERHSGVTAALETARQEEAAAAERLADLTARLGGDGGAVPDLALLGQVVQDVLQGDPAGALERAQGLETAARDRMDAGLARLLPWRGDGAALAALTLPDAAQIQGWKQVLAEAQRAQERAEAEVARATDDGSGHAGGCRAGQGGKGKPVGGASRGLEHCDGRGV
;
A
#
# COMPACT_ATOMS: atom_id res chain seq x y z
N MET A 1 48.44 -88.02 95.02
CA MET A 1 47.61 -87.80 96.22
C MET A 1 46.97 -89.13 96.60
N ARG A 2 46.99 -89.53 97.87
CA ARG A 2 46.35 -90.78 98.34
C ARG A 2 45.53 -90.53 99.62
N LEU A 3 44.29 -91.01 99.66
CA LEU A 3 43.46 -90.97 100.87
C LEU A 3 43.95 -92.03 101.87
N ARG A 4 44.34 -91.62 103.07
CA ARG A 4 44.72 -92.53 104.17
C ARG A 4 43.57 -92.79 105.12
N ARG A 5 42.80 -91.76 105.46
CA ARG A 5 41.63 -91.88 106.33
C ARG A 5 40.56 -90.89 105.91
N LEU A 6 39.30 -91.31 105.90
CA LEU A 6 38.14 -90.44 105.71
C LEU A 6 37.29 -90.44 106.99
N ASP A 7 37.13 -89.27 107.58
CA ASP A 7 36.39 -89.04 108.82
C ASP A 7 35.02 -88.40 108.50
N LEU A 8 33.97 -89.19 108.60
CA LEU A 8 32.57 -88.77 108.46
C LEU A 8 32.03 -88.38 109.85
N THR A 9 32.55 -87.27 110.39
CA THR A 9 32.29 -86.81 111.76
C THR A 9 30.82 -86.44 111.97
N ARG A 10 30.25 -85.61 111.10
CA ARG A 10 28.82 -85.23 111.12
C ARG A 10 28.37 -85.00 109.69
N TYR A 11 28.04 -86.06 108.97
CA TYR A 11 27.75 -85.97 107.54
C TYR A 11 26.77 -87.05 107.07
N GLY A 12 25.67 -86.65 106.43
CA GLY A 12 24.63 -87.55 105.99
C GLY A 12 24.05 -88.37 107.14
N LYS A 13 24.15 -89.69 107.01
CA LYS A 13 23.71 -90.66 108.03
C LYS A 13 24.79 -91.02 109.07
N PHE A 14 26.02 -90.51 108.92
CA PHE A 14 27.14 -90.88 109.78
C PHE A 14 27.34 -89.88 110.92
N THR A 15 27.65 -90.41 112.10
CA THR A 15 28.07 -89.66 113.28
C THR A 15 29.36 -90.31 113.79
N ASP A 16 30.45 -89.54 113.80
CA ASP A 16 31.79 -89.92 114.26
C ASP A 16 32.30 -91.24 113.66
N LYS A 17 32.08 -91.45 112.36
CA LYS A 17 32.55 -92.65 111.65
C LYS A 17 33.83 -92.37 110.85
N SER A 18 34.87 -93.15 111.10
CA SER A 18 36.12 -93.10 110.34
C SER A 18 36.31 -94.35 109.49
N LEU A 19 36.78 -94.16 108.25
CA LEU A 19 37.23 -95.20 107.34
C LEU A 19 38.74 -95.05 107.16
N ASP A 20 39.51 -96.00 107.68
CA ASP A 20 40.97 -96.01 107.60
C ASP A 20 41.44 -96.95 106.47
N PHE A 21 42.20 -96.41 105.53
CA PHE A 21 42.78 -97.07 104.37
C PHE A 21 44.29 -97.33 104.54
N GLY A 22 44.86 -97.00 105.71
CA GLY A 22 46.25 -97.29 106.06
C GLY A 22 47.30 -96.44 105.34
N ALA A 23 48.58 -96.82 105.47
CA ALA A 23 49.68 -96.28 104.66
C ALA A 23 49.72 -96.97 103.28
N ALA A 24 50.38 -96.36 102.31
CA ALA A 24 50.60 -97.00 101.01
C ALA A 24 51.37 -98.33 101.20
N PRO A 25 50.94 -99.45 100.57
CA PRO A 25 51.63 -100.73 100.71
C PRO A 25 53.01 -100.68 100.05
N GLU A 26 54.02 -101.27 100.70
CA GLU A 26 55.41 -101.34 100.17
C GLU A 26 55.52 -102.22 98.90
N GLY A 27 54.49 -103.00 98.58
CA GLY A 27 54.33 -103.74 97.33
C GLY A 27 52.90 -104.26 97.12
N GLY A 28 52.47 -104.35 95.85
CA GLY A 28 51.12 -104.79 95.44
C GLY A 28 50.16 -103.65 95.04
N PRO A 29 48.96 -103.97 94.52
CA PRO A 29 47.98 -102.96 94.11
C PRO A 29 47.32 -102.31 95.34
N ASP A 30 47.23 -100.98 95.32
CA ASP A 30 46.56 -100.16 96.34
C ASP A 30 45.05 -100.08 96.06
N PHE A 31 44.33 -101.13 96.45
CA PHE A 31 42.91 -101.31 96.12
C PHE A 31 42.07 -101.59 97.37
N HIS A 32 40.99 -100.83 97.53
CA HIS A 32 40.09 -100.92 98.67
C HIS A 32 38.64 -101.12 98.22
N ILE A 33 37.93 -102.05 98.88
CA ILE A 33 36.50 -102.28 98.66
C ILE A 33 35.74 -101.86 99.91
N ILE A 34 34.82 -100.90 99.75
CA ILE A 34 33.86 -100.54 100.78
C ILE A 34 32.55 -101.28 100.48
N TYR A 35 32.21 -102.30 101.28
CA TYR A 35 31.02 -103.10 101.09
C TYR A 35 30.07 -103.02 102.29
N GLY A 36 28.79 -103.30 102.05
CA GLY A 36 27.74 -103.30 103.06
C GLY A 36 26.36 -103.43 102.43
N PRO A 37 25.31 -103.69 103.24
CA PRO A 37 23.94 -103.80 102.73
C PRO A 37 23.47 -102.52 102.02
N ASN A 38 22.33 -102.61 101.33
CA ASN A 38 21.69 -101.41 100.79
C ASN A 38 21.39 -100.43 101.93
N GLU A 39 21.46 -99.13 101.63
CA GLU A 39 21.31 -98.04 102.61
C GLU A 39 22.41 -97.99 103.70
N ALA A 40 23.45 -98.82 103.63
CA ALA A 40 24.59 -98.76 104.55
C ALA A 40 25.40 -97.45 104.46
N GLY A 41 25.14 -96.59 103.47
CA GLY A 41 25.77 -95.28 103.29
C GLY A 41 26.97 -95.27 102.35
N LYS A 42 27.05 -96.24 101.43
CA LYS A 42 28.12 -96.33 100.41
C LYS A 42 28.15 -95.07 99.51
N SER A 43 27.00 -94.72 98.92
CA SER A 43 26.87 -93.51 98.10
C SER A 43 27.07 -92.22 98.93
N THR A 44 26.62 -92.22 100.20
CA THR A 44 26.87 -91.11 101.14
C THR A 44 28.37 -90.92 101.42
N THR A 45 29.14 -92.01 101.47
CA THR A 45 30.59 -91.98 101.67
C THR A 45 31.29 -91.38 100.44
N MET A 46 30.90 -91.80 99.24
CA MET A 46 31.43 -91.23 97.99
C MET A 46 31.11 -89.74 97.87
N GLN A 47 29.88 -89.35 98.19
CA GLN A 47 29.49 -87.94 98.22
C GLN A 47 30.29 -87.15 99.27
N GLY A 48 30.53 -87.74 100.44
CA GLY A 48 31.38 -87.14 101.48
C GLY A 48 32.83 -86.95 101.02
N TRP A 49 33.36 -87.88 100.24
CA TRP A 49 34.67 -87.72 99.60
C TRP A 49 34.69 -86.57 98.59
N LEU A 50 33.70 -86.49 97.69
CA LEU A 50 33.59 -85.42 96.70
C LEU A 50 33.42 -84.04 97.35
N ASP A 51 32.57 -83.94 98.38
CA ASP A 51 32.36 -82.71 99.13
C ASP A 51 33.59 -82.32 99.98
N LEU A 52 34.37 -83.31 100.46
CA LEU A 52 35.66 -83.05 101.07
C LEU A 52 36.65 -82.47 100.05
N LEU A 53 36.65 -82.92 98.80
CA LEU A 53 37.55 -82.39 97.75
C LEU A 53 37.13 -80.99 97.29
N TYR A 54 35.86 -80.80 96.97
CA TYR A 54 35.37 -79.62 96.23
C TYR A 54 34.51 -78.65 97.06
N GLY A 55 34.23 -78.97 98.31
CA GLY A 55 33.35 -78.17 99.16
C GLY A 55 31.98 -78.80 99.33
N ILE A 56 31.39 -78.61 100.52
CA ILE A 56 29.99 -78.97 100.76
C ILE A 56 29.10 -77.90 100.11
N PRO A 57 28.21 -78.25 99.16
CA PRO A 57 27.41 -77.27 98.46
C PRO A 57 26.43 -76.53 99.39
N THR A 58 26.11 -75.28 99.03
CA THR A 58 25.20 -74.40 99.79
C THR A 58 23.87 -75.10 100.06
N GLN A 59 23.32 -75.79 99.06
CA GLN A 59 22.21 -76.72 99.19
C GLN A 59 22.78 -78.15 99.08
N SER A 60 23.02 -78.80 100.23
CA SER A 60 23.50 -80.18 100.27
C SER A 60 22.34 -81.07 100.66
N ARG A 61 22.18 -82.20 99.98
CA ARG A 61 21.18 -83.23 100.31
C ARG A 61 21.63 -84.15 101.46
N MET A 62 22.78 -83.85 102.08
CA MET A 62 23.42 -84.70 103.09
C MET A 62 23.20 -84.20 104.53
N ASP A 63 22.16 -83.41 104.77
CA ASP A 63 21.73 -82.90 106.08
C ASP A 63 20.72 -83.81 106.81
N PHE A 64 20.65 -85.09 106.44
CA PHE A 64 19.66 -86.05 106.95
C PHE A 64 19.50 -86.05 108.47
N ILE A 65 20.62 -86.11 109.21
CA ILE A 65 20.62 -86.17 110.68
C ILE A 65 21.27 -84.91 111.28
N HIS A 66 22.19 -84.27 110.55
CA HIS A 66 23.02 -83.17 111.05
C HIS A 66 22.65 -81.85 110.37
N PRO A 67 22.23 -80.81 111.13
CA PRO A 67 21.97 -79.49 110.56
C PRO A 67 23.19 -78.91 109.85
N TYR A 68 22.96 -78.08 108.82
CA TYR A 68 24.03 -77.51 107.99
C TYR A 68 25.20 -76.90 108.78
N GLY A 69 24.95 -76.18 109.87
CA GLY A 69 26.02 -75.54 110.66
C GLY A 69 26.91 -76.50 111.45
N THR A 70 26.52 -77.76 111.61
CA THR A 70 27.31 -78.76 112.36
C THR A 70 27.95 -79.80 111.45
N MET A 71 27.73 -79.72 110.14
CA MET A 71 28.28 -80.68 109.19
C MET A 71 29.80 -80.58 109.12
N ARG A 72 30.46 -81.72 109.31
CA ARG A 72 31.92 -81.81 109.38
C ARG A 72 32.40 -83.12 108.77
N LEU A 73 33.36 -82.97 107.86
CA LEU A 73 34.16 -84.02 107.26
C LEU A 73 35.61 -83.82 107.68
N GLY A 74 36.38 -84.90 107.74
CA GLY A 74 37.82 -84.84 107.91
C GLY A 74 38.51 -85.88 107.04
N ALA A 75 39.80 -85.71 106.80
CA ALA A 75 40.61 -86.75 106.19
C ALA A 75 42.09 -86.58 106.50
N ALA A 76 42.79 -87.71 106.49
CA ALA A 76 44.24 -87.76 106.38
C ALA A 76 44.61 -88.11 104.93
N ILE A 77 45.37 -87.24 104.27
CA ILE A 77 45.72 -87.35 102.85
C ILE A 77 47.23 -87.31 102.71
N ASP A 78 47.79 -88.25 101.95
CA ASP A 78 49.19 -88.22 101.54
C ASP A 78 49.34 -87.38 100.26
N ALA A 79 50.08 -86.29 100.38
CA ALA A 79 50.43 -85.39 99.30
C ALA A 79 51.97 -85.35 99.15
N GLY A 80 52.51 -86.22 98.30
CA GLY A 80 53.94 -86.21 97.97
C GLY A 80 54.86 -86.57 99.14
N GLY A 81 54.43 -87.48 100.02
CA GLY A 81 55.21 -87.95 101.17
C GLY A 81 54.96 -87.18 102.48
N THR A 82 54.12 -86.13 102.44
CA THR A 82 53.64 -85.44 103.64
C THR A 82 52.18 -85.80 103.91
N VAL A 83 51.87 -86.16 105.16
CA VAL A 83 50.49 -86.43 105.58
C VAL A 83 49.83 -85.12 106.02
N LEU A 84 48.75 -84.77 105.33
CA LEU A 84 47.91 -83.60 105.62
C LEU A 84 46.64 -84.06 106.30
N GLU A 85 46.41 -83.58 107.52
CA GLU A 85 45.13 -83.71 108.21
C GLU A 85 44.28 -82.48 107.87
N VAL A 86 43.13 -82.71 107.27
CA VAL A 86 42.21 -81.66 106.82
C VAL A 86 40.83 -81.89 107.40
N ILE A 87 40.16 -80.79 107.76
CA ILE A 87 38.78 -80.79 108.22
C ILE A 87 38.00 -79.85 107.31
N ARG A 88 36.85 -80.31 106.83
CA ARG A 88 35.93 -79.50 106.04
C ARG A 88 34.59 -79.34 106.75
N THR A 89 34.23 -78.10 107.01
CA THR A 89 32.95 -77.71 107.62
C THR A 89 32.09 -76.97 106.63
N LYS A 90 30.76 -77.06 106.72
CA LYS A 90 29.88 -76.32 105.80
C LYS A 90 29.85 -74.83 106.15
N GLY A 91 30.14 -73.97 105.17
CA GLY A 91 30.15 -72.52 105.32
C GLY A 91 30.34 -71.78 103.99
N ARG A 92 30.39 -70.44 104.02
CA ARG A 92 30.61 -69.60 102.82
C ARG A 92 32.08 -69.20 102.59
N GLY A 93 32.96 -69.44 103.55
CA GLY A 93 34.39 -69.14 103.45
C GLY A 93 35.15 -69.70 104.66
N GLY A 94 36.42 -70.06 104.46
CA GLY A 94 37.25 -70.71 105.47
C GLY A 94 36.75 -72.12 105.82
N THR A 95 36.19 -72.84 104.84
CA THR A 95 35.51 -74.12 105.09
C THR A 95 36.47 -75.28 105.27
N LEU A 96 37.70 -75.14 104.80
CA LEU A 96 38.79 -76.09 104.98
C LEU A 96 39.74 -75.59 106.08
N THR A 97 39.99 -76.40 107.10
CA THR A 97 40.89 -76.06 108.22
C THR A 97 41.82 -77.22 108.55
N ASP A 98 42.91 -76.92 109.26
CA ASP A 98 43.74 -77.93 109.92
C ASP A 98 43.13 -78.38 111.28
N PRO A 99 43.71 -79.39 111.97
CA PRO A 99 43.25 -79.81 113.29
C PRO A 99 43.38 -78.76 114.40
N ALA A 100 44.24 -77.75 114.22
CA ALA A 100 44.41 -76.63 115.14
C ALA A 100 43.38 -75.51 114.92
N GLY A 101 42.57 -75.60 113.84
CA GLY A 101 41.52 -74.63 113.50
C GLY A 101 41.99 -73.50 112.57
N ASN A 102 43.20 -73.57 112.02
CA ASN A 102 43.68 -72.59 111.04
C ASN A 102 43.07 -72.85 109.67
N ALA A 103 42.65 -71.80 108.97
CA ALA A 103 42.08 -71.92 107.62
C ALA A 103 43.14 -72.31 106.58
N LEU A 104 42.81 -73.30 105.75
CA LEU A 104 43.60 -73.73 104.60
C LEU A 104 43.02 -73.14 103.31
N PRO A 105 43.86 -72.84 102.28
CA PRO A 105 43.35 -72.36 101.00
C PRO A 105 42.40 -73.36 100.33
N GLU A 106 41.21 -72.91 99.93
CA GLU A 106 40.19 -73.77 99.28
C GLU A 106 40.71 -74.45 98.01
N ALA A 107 41.59 -73.75 97.26
CA ALA A 107 42.22 -74.24 96.03
C ALA A 107 43.28 -75.33 96.27
N MET A 108 43.68 -75.59 97.53
CA MET A 108 44.67 -76.61 97.86
C MET A 108 44.21 -78.00 97.41
N MET A 109 42.94 -78.34 97.65
CA MET A 109 42.40 -79.67 97.34
C MET A 109 42.28 -79.94 95.83
N PRO A 110 41.67 -79.07 94.99
CA PRO A 110 41.72 -79.23 93.54
C PRO A 110 43.14 -79.13 92.95
N GLY A 111 44.02 -78.33 93.57
CA GLY A 111 45.43 -78.22 93.16
C GLY A 111 46.20 -79.53 93.28
N LEU A 112 45.94 -80.32 94.33
CA LEU A 112 46.50 -81.69 94.48
C LEU A 112 46.01 -82.67 93.40
N LEU A 113 44.90 -82.35 92.73
CA LEU A 113 44.28 -83.11 91.64
C LEU A 113 44.57 -82.51 90.25
N GLY A 114 45.55 -81.61 90.14
CA GLY A 114 45.94 -81.02 88.85
C GLY A 114 44.94 -80.00 88.30
N GLY A 115 44.06 -79.44 89.13
CA GLY A 115 43.09 -78.43 88.74
C GLY A 115 41.83 -78.98 88.06
N ILE A 116 41.59 -80.29 88.13
CA ILE A 116 40.36 -80.90 87.65
C ILE A 116 39.20 -80.39 88.52
N ASP A 117 38.14 -79.93 87.88
CA ASP A 117 36.94 -79.47 88.57
C ASP A 117 36.05 -80.64 89.01
N ARG A 118 35.04 -80.36 89.82
CA ARG A 118 34.15 -81.38 90.37
C ARG A 118 33.51 -82.25 89.29
N ALA A 119 33.01 -81.62 88.22
CA ALA A 119 32.33 -82.31 87.13
C ALA A 119 33.29 -83.20 86.32
N GLY A 120 34.50 -82.72 86.05
CA GLY A 120 35.54 -83.51 85.39
C GLY A 120 35.99 -84.70 86.24
N TYR A 121 36.09 -84.53 87.56
CA TYR A 121 36.43 -85.64 88.47
C TYR A 121 35.32 -86.69 88.53
N GLU A 122 34.07 -86.25 88.63
CA GLU A 122 32.91 -87.14 88.60
C GLU A 122 32.78 -87.88 87.26
N ALA A 123 33.11 -87.25 86.12
CA ALA A 123 33.01 -87.89 84.81
C ALA A 123 34.14 -88.88 84.49
N MET A 124 35.36 -88.65 84.99
CA MET A 124 36.54 -89.46 84.64
C MET A 124 36.95 -90.47 85.72
N PHE A 125 36.72 -90.15 87.01
CA PHE A 125 37.23 -90.92 88.15
C PHE A 125 36.14 -91.41 89.11
N SER A 126 34.87 -91.09 88.83
CA SER A 126 33.71 -91.68 89.50
C SER A 126 32.87 -92.43 88.48
N LEU A 127 32.60 -93.71 88.74
CA LEU A 127 31.70 -94.51 87.92
C LEU A 127 30.52 -94.91 88.81
N ASP A 128 29.35 -94.34 88.51
CA ASP A 128 28.07 -94.75 89.07
C ASP A 128 27.06 -95.03 87.96
N ASP A 129 25.93 -95.64 88.33
CA ASP A 129 24.91 -96.08 87.38
C ASP A 129 24.29 -94.88 86.62
N GLU A 130 24.10 -93.75 87.31
CA GLU A 130 23.48 -92.55 86.76
C GLU A 130 24.42 -91.79 85.80
N THR A 131 25.73 -91.80 86.06
CA THR A 131 26.76 -91.22 85.19
C THR A 131 26.99 -92.07 83.93
N LEU A 132 26.87 -93.39 84.02
CA LEU A 132 26.89 -94.30 82.86
C LEU A 132 25.68 -94.06 81.93
N GLU A 133 24.48 -93.91 82.49
CA GLU A 133 23.26 -93.64 81.72
C GLU A 133 23.32 -92.25 81.06
N LYS A 134 23.71 -91.20 81.81
CA LYS A 134 23.93 -89.85 81.26
C LYS A 134 25.05 -89.80 80.21
N GLY A 135 26.10 -90.62 80.36
CA GLY A 135 27.15 -90.78 79.35
C GLY A 135 26.63 -91.39 78.05
N GLY A 136 25.77 -92.42 78.14
CA GLY A 136 25.07 -93.01 77.00
C GLY A 136 24.13 -92.01 76.31
N ASP A 137 23.36 -91.25 77.08
CA ASP A 137 22.50 -90.19 76.56
C ASP A 137 23.30 -89.05 75.94
N SER A 138 24.47 -88.71 76.47
CA SER A 138 25.39 -87.74 75.88
C SER A 138 25.92 -88.23 74.51
N ILE A 139 26.19 -89.53 74.34
CA ILE A 139 26.57 -90.11 73.05
C ILE A 139 25.42 -90.05 72.04
N LEU A 140 24.19 -90.30 72.48
CA LEU A 140 22.99 -90.21 71.63
C LEU A 140 22.61 -88.77 71.28
N SER A 141 22.88 -87.82 72.17
CA SER A 141 22.53 -86.40 72.02
C SER A 141 23.64 -85.54 71.41
N SER A 142 24.87 -86.05 71.32
CA SER A 142 26.01 -85.37 70.69
C SER A 142 25.91 -85.37 69.16
N GLN A 143 25.03 -84.52 68.65
CA GLN A 143 25.16 -83.93 67.33
C GLN A 143 26.44 -83.08 67.29
N GLY A 144 27.53 -83.59 66.71
CA GLY A 144 28.52 -82.66 66.15
C GLY A 144 30.00 -83.03 66.13
N ASP A 145 30.48 -84.14 66.70
CA ASP A 145 31.86 -84.54 66.41
C ASP A 145 32.14 -86.03 66.67
N LEU A 146 31.79 -86.52 67.86
CA LEU A 146 32.20 -87.88 68.25
C LEU A 146 31.30 -88.99 67.65
N GLY A 147 29.98 -88.80 67.68
CA GLY A 147 29.02 -89.73 67.07
C GLY A 147 29.10 -89.76 65.54
N GLN A 148 29.46 -88.62 64.93
CA GLN A 148 29.66 -88.51 63.49
C GLN A 148 30.97 -89.19 63.06
N MET A 149 32.07 -89.06 63.82
CA MET A 149 33.31 -89.81 63.51
C MET A 149 33.10 -91.32 63.55
N LEU A 150 32.33 -91.83 64.53
CA LEU A 150 32.03 -93.26 64.67
C LEU A 150 31.09 -93.81 63.56
N PHE A 151 30.14 -93.01 63.05
CA PHE A 151 29.23 -93.42 61.97
C PHE A 151 29.76 -93.15 60.54
N THR A 152 30.61 -92.14 60.37
CA THR A 152 31.19 -91.75 59.06
C THR A 152 32.26 -92.73 58.61
N ALA A 153 32.99 -93.35 59.55
CA ALA A 153 33.99 -94.36 59.24
C ALA A 153 33.40 -95.68 58.68
N SER A 154 32.09 -95.93 58.84
CA SER A 154 31.48 -97.23 58.52
C SER A 154 30.50 -97.24 57.33
N SER A 155 30.03 -96.10 56.81
CA SER A 155 28.86 -96.07 55.91
C SER A 155 28.95 -95.25 54.61
N GLY A 156 29.95 -94.40 54.41
CA GLY A 156 30.14 -93.66 53.14
C GLY A 156 29.11 -92.55 52.83
N LEU A 157 28.31 -92.12 53.82
CA LEU A 157 27.16 -91.20 53.64
C LEU A 157 27.46 -89.69 53.72
N ALA A 158 28.73 -89.28 53.57
CA ALA A 158 29.14 -87.88 53.77
C ALA A 158 28.44 -86.87 52.82
N GLU A 159 28.12 -87.27 51.59
CA GLU A 159 27.47 -86.39 50.60
C GLU A 159 26.01 -86.03 50.95
N MET A 160 25.28 -86.90 51.67
CA MET A 160 23.90 -86.63 52.06
C MET A 160 23.79 -85.56 53.14
N GLY A 161 24.77 -85.48 54.06
CA GLY A 161 24.82 -84.44 55.08
C GLY A 161 24.93 -83.04 54.48
N GLN A 162 25.84 -82.87 53.51
CA GLN A 162 26.03 -81.60 52.81
C GLN A 162 24.77 -81.18 52.03
N ALA A 163 24.08 -82.12 51.39
CA ALA A 163 22.82 -81.85 50.70
C ALA A 163 21.69 -81.43 51.67
N LEU A 164 21.63 -82.05 52.84
CA LEU A 164 20.65 -81.71 53.88
C LEU A 164 20.89 -80.32 54.47
N ASP A 165 22.16 -79.96 54.70
CA ASP A 165 22.53 -78.64 55.20
C ASP A 165 22.28 -77.54 54.15
N GLY A 166 22.53 -77.83 52.88
CA GLY A 166 22.17 -76.95 51.76
C GLY A 166 20.65 -76.74 51.64
N LEU A 167 19.84 -77.76 51.91
CA LEU A 167 18.37 -77.63 52.00
C LEU A 167 17.96 -76.79 53.22
N ARG A 168 18.49 -77.10 54.41
CA ARG A 168 18.18 -76.36 55.65
C ARG A 168 18.53 -74.88 55.55
N SER A 169 19.67 -74.54 54.95
CA SER A 169 20.10 -73.16 54.73
C SER A 169 19.13 -72.41 53.80
N ARG A 170 18.73 -73.02 52.67
CA ARG A 170 17.74 -72.43 51.76
C ARG A 170 16.37 -72.25 52.41
N THR A 171 15.93 -73.24 53.19
CA THR A 171 14.68 -73.14 53.94
C THR A 171 14.76 -72.03 54.98
N ALA A 172 15.85 -71.93 55.75
CA ALA A 172 16.03 -70.90 56.76
C ALA A 172 16.15 -69.48 56.17
N ALA A 173 16.75 -69.33 54.98
CA ALA A 173 16.82 -68.07 54.24
C ALA A 173 15.45 -67.62 53.70
N PHE A 174 14.60 -68.58 53.31
CA PHE A 174 13.26 -68.29 52.83
C PHE A 174 12.26 -68.06 53.98
N PHE A 175 12.28 -68.92 55.00
CA PHE A 175 11.33 -68.92 56.10
C PHE A 175 11.94 -69.46 57.40
N LYS A 176 11.91 -68.63 58.44
CA LYS A 176 12.21 -69.03 59.81
C LYS A 176 11.00 -68.70 60.70
N PRO A 177 10.48 -69.64 61.51
CA PRO A 177 9.40 -69.35 62.44
C PRO A 177 9.78 -68.19 63.38
N GLY A 178 8.99 -67.11 63.37
CA GLY A 178 9.25 -65.89 64.16
C GLY A 178 10.37 -64.99 63.63
N GLY A 179 10.97 -65.29 62.48
CA GLY A 179 12.01 -64.48 61.85
C GLY A 179 11.44 -63.18 61.25
N ARG A 180 12.07 -62.05 61.55
CA ARG A 180 11.74 -60.72 60.99
C ARG A 180 12.40 -60.44 59.63
N THR A 181 13.27 -61.35 59.17
CA THR A 181 14.07 -61.24 57.95
C THR A 181 14.02 -62.56 57.18
N GLY A 182 14.04 -62.50 55.84
CA GLY A 182 13.96 -63.65 54.94
C GLY A 182 12.98 -63.45 53.79
N GLY A 183 13.03 -64.32 52.77
CA GLY A 183 12.28 -64.15 51.52
C GLY A 183 10.77 -63.96 51.68
N LEU A 184 10.12 -64.70 52.60
CA LEU A 184 8.68 -64.54 52.85
C LEU A 184 8.32 -63.20 53.52
N ALA A 185 9.18 -62.69 54.41
CA ALA A 185 8.94 -61.42 55.10
C ALA A 185 9.03 -60.23 54.13
N ASP A 186 9.97 -60.28 53.18
CA ASP A 186 10.13 -59.26 52.15
C ASP A 186 8.96 -59.28 51.15
N LEU A 187 8.50 -60.47 50.74
CA LEU A 187 7.32 -60.61 49.89
C LEU A 187 6.05 -60.08 50.58
N LYS A 188 5.87 -60.31 51.89
CA LYS A 188 4.74 -59.75 52.65
C LYS A 188 4.79 -58.22 52.72
N LYS A 189 5.97 -57.63 52.89
CA LYS A 189 6.13 -56.17 52.83
C LYS A 189 5.81 -55.62 51.46
N ALA A 190 6.28 -56.28 50.40
CA ALA A 190 5.99 -55.89 49.03
C ALA A 190 4.48 -55.97 48.73
N LEU A 191 3.81 -57.03 49.20
CA LEU A 191 2.36 -57.17 49.07
C LEU A 191 1.62 -56.04 49.78
N ALA A 192 1.96 -55.76 51.04
CA ALA A 192 1.33 -54.68 51.79
C ALA A 192 1.53 -53.30 51.12
N ALA A 193 2.73 -53.03 50.59
CA ALA A 193 3.00 -51.79 49.86
C ALA A 193 2.17 -51.65 48.58
N VAL A 194 1.91 -52.76 47.88
CA VAL A 194 1.03 -52.78 46.70
C VAL A 194 -0.43 -52.60 47.10
N GLU A 195 -0.88 -53.26 48.17
CA GLU A 195 -2.24 -53.09 48.71
C GLU A 195 -2.50 -51.64 49.16
N ASP A 196 -1.54 -51.00 49.84
CA ASP A 196 -1.62 -49.59 50.23
C ASP A 196 -1.64 -48.65 49.01
N ALA A 197 -0.83 -48.93 47.98
CA ALA A 197 -0.81 -48.14 46.75
C ALA A 197 -2.12 -48.24 45.97
N ILE A 198 -2.74 -49.44 45.93
CA ILE A 198 -4.07 -49.63 45.35
C ILE A 198 -5.10 -48.84 46.15
N ALA A 199 -5.14 -49.00 47.49
CA ALA A 199 -6.10 -48.31 48.34
C ALA A 199 -5.99 -46.78 48.27
N ALA A 200 -4.79 -46.23 48.06
CA ALA A 200 -4.57 -44.79 47.91
C ALA A 200 -5.07 -44.23 46.56
N GLN A 201 -5.13 -45.06 45.50
CA GLN A 201 -5.61 -44.67 44.17
C GLN A 201 -7.06 -45.11 43.90
N ASP A 202 -7.57 -46.04 44.69
CA ASP A 202 -8.92 -46.57 44.54
C ASP A 202 -9.93 -45.53 45.01
N VAL A 203 -10.49 -44.80 44.05
CA VAL A 203 -11.63 -43.93 44.30
C VAL A 203 -12.84 -44.83 44.49
N GLY A 204 -13.28 -44.96 45.73
CA GLY A 204 -14.43 -45.80 46.06
C GLY A 204 -15.62 -45.50 45.14
N ALA A 205 -16.32 -46.52 44.68
CA ALA A 205 -17.38 -46.42 43.67
C ALA A 205 -18.41 -45.31 43.94
N ARG A 206 -18.65 -44.99 45.22
CA ARG A 206 -19.53 -43.89 45.65
C ARG A 206 -18.96 -42.50 45.35
N GLU A 207 -17.68 -42.27 45.60
CA GLU A 207 -17.01 -41.00 45.31
C GLU A 207 -16.87 -40.79 43.80
N PHE A 208 -16.53 -41.85 43.07
CA PHE A 208 -16.56 -41.83 41.59
C PHE A 208 -17.95 -41.47 41.04
N ALA A 209 -19.01 -42.08 41.58
CA ALA A 209 -20.38 -41.77 41.15
C ALA A 209 -20.75 -40.29 41.41
N VAL A 210 -20.37 -39.73 42.57
CA VAL A 210 -20.59 -38.31 42.89
C VAL A 210 -19.83 -37.40 41.94
N LEU A 211 -18.53 -37.68 41.70
CA LEU A 211 -17.70 -36.89 40.80
C LEU A 211 -18.18 -36.97 39.35
N SER A 212 -18.61 -38.15 38.88
CA SER A 212 -19.19 -38.31 37.54
C SER A 212 -20.50 -37.54 37.41
N GLN A 213 -21.38 -37.60 38.42
CA GLN A 213 -22.63 -36.84 38.40
C GLN A 213 -22.37 -35.33 38.41
N ALA A 214 -21.41 -34.85 39.20
CA ALA A 214 -21.02 -33.45 39.22
C ALA A 214 -20.45 -32.98 37.86
N ARG A 215 -19.60 -33.81 37.23
CA ARG A 215 -19.12 -33.56 35.87
C ARG A 215 -20.28 -33.47 34.87
N ASP A 216 -21.20 -34.42 34.90
CA ASP A 216 -22.32 -34.46 33.95
C ASP A 216 -23.25 -33.27 34.11
N GLN A 217 -23.50 -32.84 35.35
CA GLN A 217 -24.25 -31.62 35.64
C GLN A 217 -23.54 -30.36 35.15
N ALA A 218 -22.22 -30.26 35.38
CA ALA A 218 -21.42 -29.13 34.92
C ALA A 218 -21.36 -29.07 33.39
N GLN A 219 -21.23 -30.22 32.72
CA GLN A 219 -21.24 -30.31 31.26
C GLN A 219 -22.60 -29.89 30.70
N ALA A 220 -23.71 -30.41 31.26
CA ALA A 220 -25.05 -30.01 30.82
C ALA A 220 -25.31 -28.51 31.02
N ALA A 221 -24.80 -27.91 32.11
CA ALA A 221 -24.90 -26.48 32.34
C ALA A 221 -24.08 -25.66 31.33
N LEU A 222 -22.88 -26.14 30.96
CA LEU A 222 -22.04 -25.52 29.93
C LEU A 222 -22.73 -25.56 28.57
N ASP A 223 -23.23 -26.73 28.17
CA ASP A 223 -23.89 -26.92 26.86
C ASP A 223 -25.14 -26.03 26.75
N ALA A 224 -25.92 -25.93 27.84
CA ALA A 224 -27.09 -25.05 27.89
C ALA A 224 -26.69 -23.56 27.79
N ALA A 225 -25.63 -23.14 28.49
CA ALA A 225 -25.13 -21.77 28.42
C ALA A 225 -24.60 -21.41 27.02
N GLN A 226 -23.90 -22.33 26.37
CA GLN A 226 -23.42 -22.16 24.99
C GLN A 226 -24.58 -22.02 24.02
N ALA A 227 -25.61 -22.87 24.12
CA ALA A 227 -26.79 -22.77 23.27
C ALA A 227 -27.51 -21.41 23.41
N VAL A 228 -27.62 -20.88 24.64
CA VAL A 228 -28.19 -19.55 24.88
C VAL A 228 -27.30 -18.44 24.31
N GLN A 229 -25.98 -18.57 24.44
CA GLN A 229 -25.03 -17.62 23.87
C GLN A 229 -25.15 -17.57 22.35
N ASP A 230 -25.18 -18.73 21.69
CA ASP A 230 -25.27 -18.85 20.24
C ASP A 230 -26.58 -18.25 19.70
N ASP A 231 -27.71 -18.55 20.33
CA ASP A 231 -29.01 -17.95 19.97
C ASP A 231 -29.00 -16.42 20.13
N THR A 232 -28.42 -15.94 21.25
CA THR A 232 -28.32 -14.51 21.53
C THR A 232 -27.44 -13.80 20.50
N LEU A 233 -26.29 -14.38 20.14
CA LEU A 233 -25.40 -13.83 19.11
C LEU A 233 -26.05 -13.87 17.72
N ALA A 234 -26.76 -14.94 17.37
CA ALA A 234 -27.50 -15.03 16.12
C ALA A 234 -28.58 -13.94 16.03
N ARG A 235 -29.30 -13.70 17.13
CA ARG A 235 -30.28 -12.62 17.23
C ARG A 235 -29.64 -11.24 17.16
N LEU A 236 -28.51 -11.02 17.83
CA LEU A 236 -27.75 -9.77 17.76
C LEU A 236 -27.35 -9.46 16.31
N HIS A 237 -26.71 -10.41 15.62
CA HIS A 237 -26.30 -10.24 14.22
C HIS A 237 -27.49 -10.00 13.28
N LEU A 238 -28.67 -10.56 13.58
CA LEU A 238 -29.88 -10.28 12.81
C LEU A 238 -30.34 -8.83 13.02
N VAL A 239 -30.40 -8.37 14.27
CA VAL A 239 -30.79 -6.99 14.59
C VAL A 239 -29.81 -5.98 14.01
N GLU A 240 -28.50 -6.24 14.10
CA GLU A 240 -27.47 -5.38 13.49
C GLU A 240 -27.64 -5.27 11.98
N ARG A 241 -27.91 -6.39 11.29
CA ARG A 241 -28.21 -6.39 9.85
C ARG A 241 -29.47 -5.57 9.53
N GLN A 242 -30.52 -5.70 10.34
CA GLN A 242 -31.75 -4.93 10.18
C GLN A 242 -31.53 -3.43 10.41
N LEU A 243 -30.77 -3.06 11.44
CA LEU A 243 -30.41 -1.67 11.73
C LEU A 243 -29.54 -1.08 10.61
N ALA A 244 -28.59 -1.84 10.09
CA ALA A 244 -27.76 -1.42 8.96
C ALA A 244 -28.58 -1.25 7.66
N ALA A 245 -29.63 -2.05 7.48
CA ALA A 245 -30.53 -1.95 6.35
C ALA A 245 -31.54 -0.79 6.48
N LEU A 246 -31.86 -0.34 7.69
CA LEU A 246 -32.89 0.67 7.94
C LEU A 246 -32.67 1.97 7.13
N PRO A 247 -31.47 2.58 7.10
CA PRO A 247 -31.22 3.77 6.30
C PRO A 247 -31.36 3.52 4.80
N LEU A 248 -31.02 2.31 4.32
CA LEU A 248 -31.18 1.93 2.91
C LEU A 248 -32.65 1.80 2.55
N VAL A 249 -33.47 1.19 3.43
CA VAL A 249 -34.92 1.10 3.25
C VAL A 249 -35.54 2.50 3.27
N THR A 250 -35.13 3.38 4.19
CA THR A 250 -35.59 4.77 4.20
C THR A 250 -35.23 5.49 2.90
N ARG A 251 -33.99 5.35 2.41
CA ARG A 251 -33.56 5.92 1.13
C ARG A 251 -34.37 5.36 -0.05
N LEU A 252 -34.65 4.07 -0.06
CA LEU A 252 -35.48 3.43 -1.09
C LEU A 252 -36.90 4.01 -1.05
N MET A 253 -37.52 4.07 0.13
CA MET A 253 -38.86 4.63 0.28
C MET A 253 -38.93 6.09 -0.17
N MET A 254 -37.91 6.89 0.14
CA MET A 254 -37.81 8.27 -0.35
C MET A 254 -37.68 8.31 -1.87
N ALA A 255 -36.76 7.53 -2.45
CA ALA A 255 -36.56 7.48 -3.89
C ALA A 255 -37.81 6.98 -4.64
N GLU A 256 -38.55 6.01 -4.09
CA GLU A 256 -39.82 5.53 -4.63
C GLU A 256 -40.95 6.56 -4.49
N ALA A 257 -40.93 7.39 -3.45
CA ALA A 257 -41.85 8.52 -3.31
C ALA A 257 -41.54 9.60 -4.35
N ASP A 258 -40.25 9.96 -4.51
CA ASP A 258 -39.78 10.91 -5.53
C ASP A 258 -40.11 10.40 -6.94
N LEU A 259 -39.91 9.11 -7.20
CA LEU A 259 -40.23 8.49 -8.48
C LEU A 259 -41.74 8.51 -8.77
N ARG A 260 -42.59 8.26 -7.75
CA ARG A 260 -44.05 8.36 -7.90
C ARG A 260 -44.55 9.79 -8.06
N ALA A 261 -43.81 10.78 -7.57
CA ALA A 261 -44.15 12.19 -7.73
C ALA A 261 -43.83 12.71 -9.14
N LEU A 262 -42.94 12.03 -9.87
CA LEU A 262 -42.68 12.35 -11.27
C LEU A 262 -43.88 11.94 -12.15
N PRO A 263 -44.27 12.77 -13.13
CA PRO A 263 -45.26 12.37 -14.13
C PRO A 263 -44.75 11.18 -14.94
N ASP A 264 -45.68 10.42 -15.56
CA ASP A 264 -45.32 9.32 -16.46
C ASP A 264 -44.48 9.86 -17.62
N LEU A 265 -43.16 9.62 -17.54
CA LEU A 265 -42.19 10.06 -18.53
C LEU A 265 -42.07 8.99 -19.62
N PRO A 266 -41.91 9.38 -20.89
CA PRO A 266 -41.64 8.42 -21.96
C PRO A 266 -40.31 7.68 -21.68
N PRO A 267 -40.19 6.41 -22.11
CA PRO A 267 -38.96 5.66 -21.93
C PRO A 267 -37.78 6.39 -22.57
N VAL A 268 -36.71 6.55 -21.81
CA VAL A 268 -35.49 7.25 -22.24
C VAL A 268 -34.90 6.52 -23.45
N PRO A 269 -34.60 7.22 -24.56
CA PRO A 269 -33.95 6.62 -25.72
C PRO A 269 -32.61 5.94 -25.36
N PRO A 270 -32.27 4.80 -25.99
CA PRO A 270 -30.99 4.13 -25.75
C PRO A 270 -29.82 5.08 -26.08
N GLY A 271 -28.87 5.21 -25.15
CA GLY A 271 -27.67 6.06 -25.29
C GLY A 271 -27.67 7.31 -24.40
N TRP A 272 -28.86 7.86 -24.06
CA TRP A 272 -28.95 9.09 -23.25
C TRP A 272 -28.41 8.93 -21.83
N ALA A 273 -28.47 7.73 -21.25
CA ALA A 273 -27.88 7.47 -19.94
C ALA A 273 -26.34 7.62 -19.96
N ALA A 274 -25.69 7.34 -21.09
CA ALA A 274 -24.25 7.55 -21.25
C ALA A 274 -23.93 9.05 -21.41
N GLU A 275 -24.81 9.81 -22.08
CA GLU A 275 -24.66 11.25 -22.30
C GLU A 275 -25.04 12.10 -21.07
N LEU A 276 -25.77 11.54 -20.09
CA LEU A 276 -26.27 12.28 -18.92
C LEU A 276 -25.15 12.91 -18.09
N SER A 277 -24.01 12.22 -17.93
CA SER A 277 -22.88 12.76 -17.17
C SER A 277 -22.24 13.96 -17.87
N ASP A 278 -22.13 13.91 -19.20
CA ASP A 278 -21.58 15.00 -20.01
C ASP A 278 -22.57 16.16 -20.06
N LEU A 279 -23.86 15.89 -20.27
CA LEU A 279 -24.91 16.92 -20.21
C LEU A 279 -25.00 17.60 -18.84
N SER A 280 -24.87 16.86 -17.73
CA SER A 280 -24.87 17.43 -16.39
C SER A 280 -23.64 18.31 -16.15
N ARG A 281 -22.47 17.91 -16.67
CA ARG A 281 -21.24 18.70 -16.63
C ARG A 281 -21.37 19.98 -17.45
N ASP A 282 -21.87 19.88 -18.68
CA ASP A 282 -22.08 21.00 -19.60
C ASP A 282 -23.11 21.98 -19.04
N HIS A 283 -24.18 21.47 -18.41
CA HIS A 283 -25.15 22.27 -17.69
C HIS A 283 -24.50 23.03 -16.53
N GLY A 284 -23.69 22.36 -15.70
CA GLY A 284 -22.95 23.00 -14.61
C GLY A 284 -21.99 24.10 -15.10
N GLN A 285 -21.20 23.82 -16.15
CA GLN A 285 -20.29 24.79 -16.74
C GLN A 285 -21.04 26.00 -17.34
N THR A 286 -22.15 25.74 -18.02
CA THR A 286 -22.98 26.79 -18.62
C THR A 286 -23.65 27.64 -17.54
N ALA A 287 -24.14 27.03 -16.46
CA ALA A 287 -24.72 27.73 -15.32
C ALA A 287 -23.71 28.68 -14.66
N VAL A 288 -22.49 28.21 -14.39
CA VAL A 288 -21.42 29.04 -13.82
C VAL A 288 -21.03 30.18 -14.77
N ARG A 289 -20.91 29.91 -16.07
CA ARG A 289 -20.62 30.95 -17.08
C ARG A 289 -21.72 32.00 -17.14
N LEU A 290 -22.99 31.57 -17.10
CA LEU A 290 -24.13 32.47 -17.10
C LEU A 290 -24.13 33.35 -15.85
N GLU A 291 -23.90 32.77 -14.67
CA GLU A 291 -23.82 33.50 -13.41
C GLU A 291 -22.69 34.56 -13.46
N GLY A 292 -21.52 34.18 -13.97
CA GLY A 292 -20.40 35.12 -14.16
C GLY A 292 -20.72 36.25 -15.15
N GLN A 293 -21.39 35.95 -16.26
CA GLN A 293 -21.82 36.97 -17.24
C GLN A 293 -22.88 37.91 -16.68
N VAL A 294 -23.82 37.39 -15.89
CA VAL A 294 -24.84 38.19 -15.20
C VAL A 294 -24.18 39.12 -14.19
N ALA A 295 -23.25 38.62 -13.37
CA ALA A 295 -22.51 39.43 -12.41
C ALA A 295 -21.67 40.53 -13.11
N GLN A 296 -21.00 40.20 -14.22
CA GLN A 296 -20.25 41.18 -15.00
C GLN A 296 -21.17 42.26 -15.60
N MET A 297 -22.33 41.87 -16.12
CA MET A 297 -23.30 42.80 -16.67
C MET A 297 -23.85 43.74 -15.60
N GLU A 298 -24.16 43.24 -14.41
CA GLU A 298 -24.59 44.05 -13.27
C GLU A 298 -23.48 45.01 -12.80
N SER A 299 -22.21 44.56 -12.75
CA SER A 299 -21.06 45.44 -12.45
C SER A 299 -20.93 46.57 -13.46
N LEU A 300 -20.95 46.25 -14.76
CA LEU A 300 -20.84 47.26 -15.82
C LEU A 300 -22.04 48.22 -15.83
N ARG A 301 -23.24 47.75 -15.47
CA ARG A 301 -24.41 48.63 -15.27
C ARG A 301 -24.20 49.59 -14.12
N ALA A 302 -23.71 49.10 -12.98
CA ALA A 302 -23.40 49.92 -11.82
C ALA A 302 -22.28 50.94 -12.12
N GLU A 303 -21.23 50.54 -12.83
CA GLU A 303 -20.17 51.44 -13.29
C GLU A 303 -20.70 52.55 -14.20
N ARG A 304 -21.58 52.20 -15.15
CA ARG A 304 -22.24 53.18 -16.03
C ARG A 304 -23.15 54.13 -15.25
N GLU A 305 -23.89 53.64 -14.26
CA GLU A 305 -24.77 54.47 -13.43
C GLU A 305 -24.00 55.36 -12.44
N ALA A 306 -22.83 54.91 -11.99
CA ALA A 306 -21.91 55.70 -11.17
C ALA A 306 -21.09 56.71 -11.99
N ALA A 307 -20.93 56.48 -13.30
CA ALA A 307 -20.29 57.42 -14.19
C ALA A 307 -21.06 58.75 -14.17
N THR A 308 -20.38 59.79 -13.69
CA THR A 308 -20.92 61.14 -13.65
C THR A 308 -20.34 61.92 -14.82
N ASP A 309 -21.21 62.57 -15.58
CA ASP A 309 -20.80 63.51 -16.61
C ASP A 309 -20.05 64.68 -15.97
N ASP A 310 -18.80 64.92 -16.36
CA ASP A 310 -18.08 66.15 -16.02
C ASP A 310 -18.47 67.25 -17.03
N PRO A 311 -19.33 68.21 -16.66
CA PRO A 311 -19.81 69.22 -17.58
C PRO A 311 -18.69 70.13 -18.10
N ALA A 312 -17.60 70.30 -17.35
CA ALA A 312 -16.45 71.09 -17.81
C ALA A 312 -15.68 70.36 -18.92
N MET A 313 -15.57 69.03 -18.83
CA MET A 313 -14.94 68.20 -19.86
C MET A 313 -15.84 68.04 -21.09
N LEU A 314 -17.15 67.81 -20.91
CA LEU A 314 -18.11 67.74 -22.01
C LEU A 314 -18.20 69.06 -22.80
N ALA A 315 -18.05 70.21 -22.14
CA ALA A 315 -18.00 71.50 -22.79
C ALA A 315 -16.79 71.65 -23.75
N GLN A 316 -15.73 70.87 -23.58
CA GLN A 316 -14.58 70.85 -24.49
C GLN A 316 -14.81 70.01 -25.75
N GLY A 317 -15.92 69.28 -25.87
CA GLY A 317 -16.18 68.39 -27.00
C GLY A 317 -16.03 69.08 -28.36
N ALA A 318 -16.65 70.26 -28.53
CA ALA A 318 -16.54 71.03 -29.77
C ALA A 318 -15.11 71.52 -30.06
N ALA A 319 -14.31 71.79 -29.02
CA ALA A 319 -12.91 72.18 -29.17
C ALA A 319 -12.03 70.98 -29.56
N MET A 320 -12.33 69.78 -29.02
CA MET A 320 -11.65 68.54 -29.39
C MET A 320 -11.97 68.12 -30.82
N ASP A 321 -13.24 68.19 -31.23
CA ASP A 321 -13.65 67.93 -32.62
C ASP A 321 -12.98 68.88 -33.60
N ALA A 322 -12.91 70.18 -33.25
CA ALA A 322 -12.20 71.18 -34.05
C ALA A 322 -10.69 70.90 -34.12
N ALA A 323 -10.07 70.44 -33.03
CA ALA A 323 -8.67 70.05 -33.02
C ALA A 323 -8.41 68.78 -33.84
N GLU A 324 -9.32 67.80 -33.83
CA GLU A 324 -9.22 66.59 -34.64
C GLU A 324 -9.35 66.90 -36.13
N ALA A 325 -10.25 67.81 -36.51
CA ALA A 325 -10.35 68.30 -37.89
C ALA A 325 -9.04 68.95 -38.38
N LEU A 326 -8.34 69.69 -37.50
CA LEU A 326 -7.06 70.34 -37.81
C LEU A 326 -5.85 69.40 -37.76
N LYS A 327 -5.99 68.17 -37.27
CA LYS A 327 -4.88 67.24 -37.08
C LYS A 327 -4.22 66.86 -38.40
N SER A 328 -5.00 66.59 -39.44
CA SER A 328 -4.47 66.23 -40.76
C SER A 328 -3.65 67.38 -41.36
N ASP A 329 -4.15 68.61 -41.25
CA ASP A 329 -3.48 69.81 -41.75
C ASP A 329 -2.23 70.14 -40.93
N PHE A 330 -2.28 69.96 -39.60
CA PHE A 330 -1.12 70.10 -38.72
C PHE A 330 -0.04 69.07 -39.06
N ASP A 331 -0.40 67.79 -39.19
CA ASP A 331 0.55 66.72 -39.55
C ASP A 331 1.10 66.91 -40.97
N GLY A 332 0.31 67.49 -41.88
CA GLY A 332 0.76 67.90 -43.21
C GLY A 332 1.77 69.05 -43.13
N ALA A 333 1.45 70.12 -42.41
CA ALA A 333 2.31 71.28 -42.23
C ALA A 333 3.63 70.92 -41.52
N VAL A 334 3.61 70.08 -40.49
CA VAL A 334 4.82 69.60 -39.80
C VAL A 334 5.73 68.81 -40.74
N ARG A 335 5.17 68.05 -41.69
CA ARG A 335 5.94 67.31 -42.71
C ARG A 335 6.47 68.19 -43.83
N ASP A 336 5.73 69.21 -44.27
CA ASP A 336 6.13 70.11 -45.36
C ASP A 336 7.13 71.20 -44.91
N LEU A 337 7.06 71.63 -43.64
CA LEU A 337 7.87 72.73 -43.10
C LEU A 337 9.40 72.57 -43.33
N PRO A 338 10.02 71.39 -43.15
CA PRO A 338 11.44 71.21 -43.43
C PRO A 338 11.78 71.38 -44.92
N ALA A 339 10.93 70.89 -45.82
CA ALA A 339 11.13 71.02 -47.26
C ALA A 339 11.03 72.48 -47.71
N ARG A 340 10.04 73.22 -47.19
CA ARG A 340 9.90 74.66 -47.47
C ARG A 340 11.05 75.50 -46.94
N ARG A 341 11.59 75.17 -45.77
CA ARG A 341 12.80 75.82 -45.24
C ARG A 341 14.02 75.54 -46.12
N ALA A 342 14.21 74.29 -46.55
CA ALA A 342 15.31 73.93 -47.46
C ALA A 342 15.18 74.63 -48.83
N GLU A 343 13.97 74.74 -49.38
CA GLU A 343 13.70 75.48 -50.62
C GLU A 343 14.02 76.98 -50.47
N ALA A 344 13.62 77.58 -49.34
CA ALA A 344 13.97 78.98 -49.04
C ALA A 344 15.48 79.19 -48.92
N ASP A 345 16.20 78.30 -48.21
CA ASP A 345 17.65 78.36 -48.07
C ASP A 345 18.36 78.18 -49.42
N GLN A 346 17.85 77.31 -50.29
CA GLN A 346 18.37 77.11 -51.65
C GLN A 346 18.20 78.36 -52.51
N VAL A 347 17.00 78.96 -52.52
CA VAL A 347 16.74 80.19 -53.27
C VAL A 347 17.61 81.34 -52.74
N GLN A 348 17.80 81.42 -51.43
CA GLN A 348 18.70 82.40 -50.83
C GLN A 348 20.15 82.19 -51.29
N GLY A 349 20.64 80.95 -51.35
CA GLY A 349 21.96 80.64 -51.90
C GLY A 349 22.11 81.05 -53.38
N GLN A 350 21.08 80.82 -54.20
CA GLN A 350 21.08 81.28 -55.60
C GLN A 350 21.13 82.81 -55.73
N ILE A 351 20.41 83.51 -54.86
CA ILE A 351 20.45 84.98 -54.78
C ILE A 351 21.87 85.43 -54.43
N ASP A 352 22.49 84.83 -53.42
CA ASP A 352 23.84 85.18 -52.97
C ASP A 352 24.89 84.94 -54.08
N ASP A 353 24.77 83.85 -54.85
CA ASP A 353 25.61 83.56 -56.00
C ASP A 353 25.45 84.62 -57.13
N LEU A 354 24.22 85.01 -57.44
CA LEU A 354 23.92 86.05 -58.44
C LEU A 354 24.46 87.41 -58.00
N LEU A 355 24.33 87.76 -56.72
CA LEU A 355 24.92 88.96 -56.15
C LEU A 355 26.45 88.97 -56.27
N ALA A 356 27.10 87.81 -56.03
CA ALA A 356 28.53 87.68 -56.21
C ALA A 356 28.97 87.88 -57.67
N GLN A 357 28.24 87.32 -58.64
CA GLN A 357 28.51 87.51 -60.08
C GLN A 357 28.35 88.97 -60.53
N LEU A 358 27.40 89.70 -59.93
CA LEU A 358 27.20 91.13 -60.19
C LEU A 358 28.21 92.03 -59.46
N GLY A 359 29.14 91.46 -58.68
CA GLY A 359 30.09 92.22 -57.85
C GLY A 359 29.43 92.97 -56.69
N ALA A 360 28.21 92.57 -56.32
CA ALA A 360 27.36 93.20 -55.32
C ALA A 360 27.08 92.28 -54.12
N ALA A 361 28.03 91.38 -53.80
CA ALA A 361 27.96 90.49 -52.65
C ALA A 361 27.66 91.29 -51.36
N GLY A 362 26.63 90.87 -50.62
CA GLY A 362 26.20 91.52 -49.38
C GLY A 362 25.32 92.77 -49.53
N ARG A 363 24.88 93.12 -50.75
CA ARG A 363 23.80 94.11 -50.97
C ARG A 363 22.44 93.44 -51.00
N ASP A 364 21.39 94.18 -50.64
CA ASP A 364 20.01 93.72 -50.82
C ASP A 364 19.71 93.59 -52.33
N PRO A 365 19.25 92.42 -52.83
CA PRO A 365 18.85 92.25 -54.22
C PRO A 365 17.84 93.31 -54.70
N ALA A 366 16.98 93.79 -53.81
CA ALA A 366 15.99 94.83 -54.13
C ALA A 366 16.65 96.13 -54.63
N ASP A 367 17.85 96.46 -54.15
CA ASP A 367 18.59 97.67 -54.52
C ASP A 367 19.22 97.58 -55.93
N LEU A 368 19.29 96.39 -56.51
CA LEU A 368 19.85 96.13 -57.84
C LEU A 368 18.78 96.00 -58.93
N VAL A 369 17.49 96.01 -58.55
CA VAL A 369 16.38 95.95 -59.50
C VAL A 369 16.30 97.27 -60.26
N LEU A 370 16.63 97.23 -61.55
CA LEU A 370 16.51 98.40 -62.42
C LEU A 370 15.03 98.84 -62.54
N PRO A 371 14.73 100.15 -62.48
CA PRO A 371 13.37 100.66 -62.68
C PRO A 371 12.80 100.21 -64.03
N ALA A 372 11.54 99.75 -64.04
CA ALA A 372 10.85 99.29 -65.25
C ALA A 372 10.95 100.24 -66.47
N PRO A 373 10.90 101.59 -66.33
CA PRO A 373 11.08 102.51 -67.46
C PRO A 373 12.49 102.44 -68.07
N LEU A 374 13.50 102.18 -67.25
CA LEU A 374 14.89 102.06 -67.69
C LEU A 374 15.10 100.75 -68.46
N VAL A 375 14.52 99.65 -67.97
CA VAL A 375 14.54 98.34 -68.65
C VAL A 375 13.81 98.41 -69.99
N ALA A 376 12.64 99.05 -70.04
CA ALA A 376 11.90 99.25 -71.27
C ALA A 376 12.68 100.11 -72.28
N SER A 377 13.34 101.18 -71.80
CA SER A 377 14.18 102.04 -72.63
C SER A 377 15.41 101.30 -73.18
N LEU A 378 16.08 100.48 -72.36
CA LEU A 378 17.20 99.66 -72.78
C LEU A 378 16.77 98.60 -73.81
N ARG A 379 15.66 97.88 -73.58
CA ARG A 379 15.13 96.93 -74.58
C ARG A 379 14.75 97.63 -75.88
N GLY A 380 14.08 98.77 -75.82
CA GLY A 380 13.74 99.56 -77.00
C GLY A 380 14.95 100.16 -77.72
N LEU A 381 16.06 100.44 -77.02
CA LEU A 381 17.34 100.81 -77.65
C LEU A 381 18.01 99.60 -78.30
N MET A 382 17.97 98.42 -77.68
CA MET A 382 18.50 97.17 -78.24
C MET A 382 17.73 96.75 -79.51
N GLU A 383 16.40 96.84 -79.51
CA GLU A 383 15.56 96.56 -80.69
C GLU A 383 15.76 97.60 -81.80
N ARG A 384 15.87 98.89 -81.46
CA ARG A 384 16.19 99.91 -82.48
C ARG A 384 17.58 99.72 -83.05
N HIS A 385 18.57 99.42 -82.23
CA HIS A 385 19.92 99.12 -82.72
C HIS A 385 19.87 97.91 -83.64
N SER A 386 19.26 96.79 -83.22
CA SER A 386 19.16 95.58 -84.05
C SER A 386 18.46 95.87 -85.39
N GLY A 387 17.34 96.60 -85.37
CA GLY A 387 16.59 97.01 -86.56
C GLY A 387 17.36 97.95 -87.50
N VAL A 388 18.13 98.90 -86.96
CA VAL A 388 18.98 99.81 -87.75
C VAL A 388 20.14 99.05 -88.39
N THR A 389 20.80 98.13 -87.66
CA THR A 389 21.84 97.28 -88.26
C THR A 389 21.29 96.41 -89.39
N ALA A 390 20.10 95.83 -89.22
CA ALA A 390 19.47 95.02 -90.25
C ALA A 390 19.10 95.84 -91.51
N ALA A 391 18.51 97.03 -91.33
CA ALA A 391 18.13 97.91 -92.43
C ALA A 391 19.34 98.43 -93.22
N LEU A 392 20.45 98.74 -92.54
CA LEU A 392 21.71 99.16 -93.19
C LEU A 392 22.29 98.05 -94.08
N GLU A 393 22.24 96.79 -93.63
CA GLU A 393 22.68 95.65 -94.42
C GLU A 393 21.79 95.43 -95.65
N THR A 394 20.47 95.49 -95.51
CA THR A 394 19.54 95.36 -96.65
C THR A 394 19.75 96.45 -97.70
N ALA A 395 19.89 97.71 -97.28
CA ALA A 395 20.09 98.83 -98.22
C ALA A 395 21.39 98.70 -99.03
N ARG A 396 22.48 98.21 -98.42
CA ARG A 396 23.74 97.95 -99.12
C ARG A 396 23.62 96.82 -100.15
N GLN A 397 22.85 95.78 -99.83
CA GLN A 397 22.59 94.68 -100.76
C GLN A 397 21.75 95.14 -101.96
N GLU A 398 20.73 95.98 -101.74
CA GLU A 398 19.91 96.55 -102.82
C GLU A 398 20.68 97.48 -103.75
N GLU A 399 21.56 98.34 -103.21
CA GLU A 399 22.42 99.21 -104.01
C GLU A 399 23.35 98.40 -104.93
N ALA A 400 23.99 97.35 -104.40
CA ALA A 400 24.85 96.47 -105.19
C ALA A 400 24.08 95.76 -106.31
N ALA A 401 22.88 95.23 -106.01
CA ALA A 401 22.05 94.52 -106.98
C ALA A 401 21.45 95.44 -108.07
N ALA A 402 21.24 96.73 -107.77
CA ALA A 402 20.77 97.71 -108.74
C ALA A 402 21.91 98.16 -109.69
N ALA A 403 23.14 98.32 -109.17
CA ALA A 403 24.31 98.65 -109.98
C ALA A 403 24.62 97.54 -111.00
N GLU A 404 24.52 96.27 -110.61
CA GLU A 404 24.70 95.12 -111.51
C GLU A 404 23.65 95.06 -112.63
N ARG A 405 22.37 95.30 -112.28
CA ARG A 405 21.27 95.32 -113.27
C ARG A 405 21.40 96.47 -114.28
N LEU A 406 21.88 97.63 -113.84
CA LEU A 406 22.13 98.75 -114.75
C LEU A 406 23.27 98.43 -115.73
N ALA A 407 24.32 97.76 -115.27
CA ALA A 407 25.44 97.32 -116.13
C ALA A 407 25.00 96.28 -117.17
N ASP A 408 24.19 95.27 -116.79
CA ASP A 408 23.68 94.24 -117.71
C ASP A 408 22.69 94.82 -118.74
N LEU A 409 21.80 95.74 -118.34
CA LEU A 409 20.84 96.37 -119.25
C LEU A 409 21.49 97.37 -120.21
N THR A 410 22.58 98.04 -119.81
CA THR A 410 23.34 98.95 -120.70
C THR A 410 24.15 98.17 -121.74
N ALA A 411 24.59 96.94 -121.43
CA ALA A 411 25.25 96.05 -122.38
C ALA A 411 24.30 95.44 -123.43
N ARG A 412 22.98 95.38 -123.14
CA ARG A 412 21.95 94.76 -124.00
C ARG A 412 21.23 95.74 -124.93
N LEU A 413 21.48 97.06 -124.84
CA LEU A 413 20.76 98.11 -125.58
C LEU A 413 21.63 98.92 -126.57
N GLY A 414 22.50 98.23 -127.31
CA GLY A 414 23.24 98.79 -128.45
C GLY A 414 22.86 98.11 -129.78
N GLY A 415 21.81 98.61 -130.45
CA GLY A 415 21.56 98.40 -131.88
C GLY A 415 20.24 97.73 -132.27
N ASP A 416 19.25 98.56 -132.66
CA ASP A 416 18.09 98.39 -133.58
C ASP A 416 17.28 97.08 -133.57
N GLY A 417 15.94 97.05 -133.56
CA GLY A 417 14.93 98.06 -133.85
C GLY A 417 13.74 97.36 -134.53
N GLY A 418 12.53 97.52 -133.98
CA GLY A 418 11.28 97.42 -134.74
C GLY A 418 10.42 96.15 -134.63
N ALA A 419 9.23 96.35 -134.05
CA ALA A 419 7.94 95.67 -134.26
C ALA A 419 7.58 94.38 -133.46
N VAL A 420 6.29 94.33 -133.13
CA VAL A 420 5.54 93.60 -132.08
C VAL A 420 4.37 92.87 -132.79
N PRO A 421 3.57 91.95 -132.19
CA PRO A 421 3.77 90.85 -131.21
C PRO A 421 3.27 89.47 -131.76
N ASP A 422 3.52 88.34 -131.07
CA ASP A 422 2.47 87.29 -130.97
C ASP A 422 2.60 86.29 -129.80
N LEU A 423 1.42 85.84 -129.36
CA LEU A 423 0.94 85.04 -128.24
C LEU A 423 1.65 83.70 -127.93
N ALA A 424 2.60 83.71 -126.98
CA ALA A 424 3.32 82.53 -126.47
C ALA A 424 2.83 81.97 -125.11
N LEU A 425 1.79 82.51 -124.49
CA LEU A 425 1.44 82.19 -123.09
C LEU A 425 0.44 81.02 -122.89
N LEU A 426 0.00 80.36 -123.96
CA LEU A 426 -1.06 79.32 -123.88
C LEU A 426 -0.54 77.87 -124.00
N GLY A 427 0.75 77.67 -124.32
CA GLY A 427 1.34 76.34 -124.47
C GLY A 427 1.89 75.72 -123.18
N GLN A 428 2.28 76.54 -122.21
CA GLN A 428 3.04 76.08 -121.04
C GLN A 428 2.16 75.52 -119.90
N VAL A 429 0.87 75.89 -119.85
CA VAL A 429 -0.07 75.44 -118.80
C VAL A 429 -0.68 74.07 -119.10
N VAL A 430 -0.64 73.60 -120.35
CA VAL A 430 -1.25 72.32 -120.76
C VAL A 430 -0.32 71.11 -120.51
N GLN A 431 0.99 71.30 -120.37
CA GLN A 431 1.93 70.19 -120.12
C GLN A 431 2.01 69.73 -118.65
N ASP A 432 1.81 70.62 -117.68
CA ASP A 432 1.94 70.26 -116.25
C ASP A 432 0.76 69.41 -115.72
N VAL A 433 -0.40 69.46 -116.37
CA VAL A 433 -1.60 68.68 -115.97
C VAL A 433 -1.52 67.21 -116.46
N LEU A 434 -0.69 66.91 -117.46
CA LEU A 434 -0.56 65.57 -118.03
C LEU A 434 0.45 64.66 -117.29
N GLN A 435 1.19 65.17 -116.30
CA GLN A 435 2.20 64.40 -115.53
C GLN A 435 1.79 64.05 -114.09
N GLY A 436 0.59 64.44 -113.63
CA GLY A 436 0.02 63.96 -112.36
C GLY A 436 -0.91 62.76 -112.57
N ASP A 437 -1.09 61.92 -111.54
CA ASP A 437 -2.15 60.91 -111.44
C ASP A 437 -3.21 61.37 -110.42
N PRO A 438 -4.16 62.25 -110.82
CA PRO A 438 -5.19 62.77 -109.92
C PRO A 438 -6.25 61.70 -109.61
N ALA A 439 -6.41 60.71 -110.50
CA ALA A 439 -7.39 59.65 -110.39
C ALA A 439 -7.01 58.68 -109.25
N GLY A 440 -5.75 58.22 -109.20
CA GLY A 440 -5.27 57.35 -108.12
C GLY A 440 -5.15 58.05 -106.75
N ALA A 441 -5.06 59.38 -106.72
CA ALA A 441 -5.15 60.16 -105.48
C ALA A 441 -6.59 60.24 -104.95
N LEU A 442 -7.58 60.42 -105.85
CA LEU A 442 -8.99 60.47 -105.51
C LEU A 442 -9.50 59.11 -104.98
N GLU A 443 -9.12 58.01 -105.63
CA GLU A 443 -9.59 56.66 -105.27
C GLU A 443 -9.11 56.24 -103.87
N ARG A 444 -7.87 56.59 -103.49
CA ARG A 444 -7.33 56.35 -102.13
C ARG A 444 -8.03 57.18 -101.06
N ALA A 445 -8.36 58.44 -101.34
CA ALA A 445 -9.09 59.29 -100.41
C ALA A 445 -10.53 58.78 -100.17
N GLN A 446 -11.21 58.32 -101.23
CA GLN A 446 -12.55 57.73 -101.15
C GLN A 446 -12.57 56.41 -100.36
N GLY A 447 -11.53 55.59 -100.50
CA GLY A 447 -11.36 54.36 -99.70
C GLY A 447 -11.22 54.62 -98.20
N LEU A 448 -10.47 55.65 -97.79
CA LEU A 448 -10.33 56.04 -96.38
C LEU A 448 -11.63 56.61 -95.80
N GLU A 449 -12.37 57.39 -96.58
CA GLU A 449 -13.68 57.94 -96.18
C GLU A 449 -14.70 56.82 -95.91
N THR A 450 -14.77 55.84 -96.81
CA THR A 450 -15.71 54.70 -96.70
C THR A 450 -15.42 53.89 -95.43
N ALA A 451 -14.15 53.56 -95.16
CA ALA A 451 -13.76 52.81 -93.98
C ALA A 451 -14.02 53.55 -92.65
N ALA A 452 -13.95 54.88 -92.65
CA ALA A 452 -14.29 55.69 -91.47
C ALA A 452 -15.81 55.71 -91.22
N ARG A 453 -16.61 55.73 -92.29
CA ARG A 453 -18.08 55.72 -92.23
C ARG A 453 -18.62 54.40 -91.68
N ASP A 454 -18.11 53.28 -92.17
CA ASP A 454 -18.50 51.94 -91.69
C ASP A 454 -18.21 51.76 -90.19
N ARG A 455 -17.08 52.31 -89.70
CA ARG A 455 -16.72 52.29 -88.27
C ARG A 455 -17.70 53.09 -87.41
N MET A 456 -18.14 54.25 -87.90
CA MET A 456 -19.13 55.09 -87.22
C MET A 456 -20.48 54.38 -87.13
N ASP A 457 -20.95 53.80 -88.25
CA ASP A 457 -22.25 53.11 -88.32
C ASP A 457 -22.28 51.88 -87.40
N ALA A 458 -21.20 51.09 -87.36
CA ALA A 458 -21.06 49.98 -86.42
C ALA A 458 -21.08 50.42 -84.94
N GLY A 459 -20.54 51.61 -84.63
CA GLY A 459 -20.60 52.20 -83.29
C GLY A 459 -22.01 52.64 -82.90
N LEU A 460 -22.73 53.30 -83.81
CA LEU A 460 -24.10 53.78 -83.59
C LEU A 460 -25.08 52.60 -83.41
N ALA A 461 -24.90 51.50 -84.14
CA ALA A 461 -25.74 50.30 -84.01
C ALA A 461 -25.70 49.66 -82.60
N ARG A 462 -24.63 49.88 -81.83
CA ARG A 462 -24.49 49.34 -80.46
C ARG A 462 -25.25 50.13 -79.40
N LEU A 463 -25.80 51.30 -79.73
CA LEU A 463 -26.43 52.22 -78.78
C LEU A 463 -27.94 52.00 -78.62
N LEU A 464 -28.49 50.85 -79.02
CA LEU A 464 -29.92 50.55 -78.85
C LEU A 464 -30.36 50.64 -77.36
N PRO A 465 -31.52 51.25 -77.06
CA PRO A 465 -32.59 51.64 -77.99
C PRO A 465 -32.41 53.02 -78.66
N TRP A 466 -31.32 53.74 -78.40
CA TRP A 466 -31.09 55.06 -78.99
C TRP A 466 -30.88 54.97 -80.51
N ARG A 467 -31.52 55.88 -81.25
CA ARG A 467 -31.49 55.96 -82.71
C ARG A 467 -31.23 57.40 -83.12
N GLY A 468 -30.00 57.72 -83.50
CA GLY A 468 -29.57 59.05 -83.96
C GLY A 468 -28.31 58.96 -84.81
N ASP A 469 -27.85 60.10 -85.32
CA ASP A 469 -26.61 60.21 -86.10
C ASP A 469 -25.42 60.69 -85.24
N GLY A 470 -24.21 60.72 -85.81
CA GLY A 470 -23.01 61.11 -85.08
C GLY A 470 -23.06 62.54 -84.51
N ALA A 471 -23.75 63.46 -85.18
CA ALA A 471 -23.91 64.84 -84.71
C ALA A 471 -24.88 64.91 -83.52
N ALA A 472 -25.98 64.15 -83.56
CA ALA A 472 -26.92 64.02 -82.45
C ALA A 472 -26.25 63.38 -81.22
N LEU A 473 -25.31 62.43 -81.42
CA LEU A 473 -24.55 61.85 -80.32
C LEU A 473 -23.59 62.85 -79.66
N ALA A 474 -22.91 63.69 -80.46
CA ALA A 474 -21.99 64.70 -79.95
C ALA A 474 -22.70 65.85 -79.22
N ALA A 475 -23.96 66.13 -79.58
CA ALA A 475 -24.79 67.17 -78.97
C ALA A 475 -25.58 66.70 -77.73
N LEU A 476 -25.48 65.42 -77.35
CA LEU A 476 -26.18 64.86 -76.20
C LEU A 476 -25.56 65.38 -74.90
N THR A 477 -26.32 66.21 -74.19
CA THR A 477 -26.01 66.59 -72.81
C THR A 477 -26.32 65.41 -71.90
N LEU A 478 -25.27 64.73 -71.44
CA LEU A 478 -25.39 63.65 -70.47
C LEU A 478 -25.86 64.22 -69.11
N PRO A 479 -26.84 63.58 -68.44
CA PRO A 479 -27.28 64.03 -67.13
C PRO A 479 -26.12 64.00 -66.13
N ASP A 480 -26.04 65.02 -65.27
CA ASP A 480 -25.05 65.03 -64.21
C ASP A 480 -25.39 64.02 -63.10
N ALA A 481 -24.42 63.75 -62.21
CA ALA A 481 -24.60 62.77 -61.13
C ALA A 481 -25.77 63.11 -60.19
N ALA A 482 -26.14 64.39 -60.06
CA ALA A 482 -27.23 64.84 -59.21
C ALA A 482 -28.59 64.54 -59.86
N GLN A 483 -28.75 64.76 -61.17
CA GLN A 483 -29.96 64.39 -61.92
C GLN A 483 -30.20 62.88 -61.89
N ILE A 484 -29.14 62.07 -62.05
CA ILE A 484 -29.24 60.60 -61.95
C ILE A 484 -29.70 60.16 -60.55
N GLN A 485 -29.19 60.79 -59.49
CA GLN A 485 -29.64 60.50 -58.13
C GLN A 485 -31.11 60.92 -57.88
N GLY A 486 -31.53 62.07 -58.42
CA GLY A 486 -32.92 62.50 -58.38
C GLY A 486 -33.86 61.49 -59.04
N TRP A 487 -33.53 60.99 -60.23
CA TRP A 487 -34.33 59.96 -60.90
C TRP A 487 -34.37 58.63 -60.14
N LYS A 488 -33.26 58.23 -59.49
CA LYS A 488 -33.24 57.04 -58.64
C LYS A 488 -34.16 57.17 -57.42
N GLN A 489 -34.20 58.36 -56.80
CA GLN A 489 -35.12 58.61 -55.68
C GLN A 489 -36.57 58.59 -56.15
N VAL A 490 -36.90 59.25 -57.26
CA VAL A 490 -38.24 59.25 -57.84
C VAL A 490 -38.69 57.82 -58.21
N LEU A 491 -37.80 57.01 -58.79
CA LEU A 491 -38.08 55.61 -59.10
C LEU A 491 -38.34 54.79 -57.83
N ALA A 492 -37.55 54.97 -56.79
CA ALA A 492 -37.72 54.28 -55.50
C ALA A 492 -38.99 54.70 -54.75
N GLU A 493 -39.45 55.95 -54.93
CA GLU A 493 -40.75 56.42 -54.43
C GLU A 493 -41.92 55.83 -55.22
N ALA A 494 -41.81 55.81 -56.55
CA ALA A 494 -42.83 55.21 -57.42
C ALA A 494 -42.97 53.70 -57.16
N GLN A 495 -41.87 52.97 -56.97
CA GLN A 495 -41.89 51.55 -56.60
C GLN A 495 -42.56 51.32 -55.24
N ARG A 496 -42.22 52.13 -54.23
CA ARG A 496 -42.89 52.08 -52.92
C ARG A 496 -44.37 52.47 -52.96
N ALA A 497 -44.78 53.29 -53.93
CA ALA A 497 -46.18 53.62 -54.15
C ALA A 497 -46.92 52.47 -54.85
N GLN A 498 -46.28 51.81 -55.82
CA GLN A 498 -46.80 50.62 -56.48
C GLN A 498 -46.99 49.46 -55.48
N GLU A 499 -46.00 49.16 -54.64
CA GLU A 499 -46.11 48.12 -53.61
C GLU A 499 -47.24 48.42 -52.61
N ARG A 500 -47.45 49.69 -52.25
CA ARG A 500 -48.58 50.11 -51.41
C ARG A 500 -49.92 49.91 -52.10
N ALA A 501 -50.04 50.27 -53.38
CA ALA A 501 -51.25 50.04 -54.17
C ALA A 501 -51.54 48.54 -54.35
N GLU A 502 -50.51 47.72 -54.59
CA GLU A 502 -50.64 46.26 -54.67
C GLU A 502 -51.08 45.64 -53.33
N ALA A 503 -50.57 46.14 -52.20
CA ALA A 503 -51.00 45.73 -50.87
C ALA A 503 -52.45 46.16 -50.54
N GLU A 504 -52.89 47.34 -51.00
CA GLU A 504 -54.29 47.79 -50.85
C GLU A 504 -55.25 46.97 -51.72
N VAL A 505 -54.85 46.63 -52.96
CA VAL A 505 -55.62 45.73 -53.82
C VAL A 505 -55.74 44.34 -53.18
N ALA A 506 -54.65 43.81 -52.60
CA ALA A 506 -54.67 42.54 -51.89
C ALA A 506 -55.62 42.53 -50.68
N ARG A 507 -55.66 43.63 -49.89
CA ARG A 507 -56.61 43.79 -48.77
C ARG A 507 -58.07 43.89 -49.25
N ALA A 508 -58.33 44.62 -50.32
CA ALA A 508 -59.67 44.75 -50.88
C ALA A 508 -60.20 43.43 -51.48
N THR A 509 -59.32 42.57 -51.99
CA THR A 509 -59.70 41.21 -52.46
C THR A 509 -59.99 40.24 -51.31
N ASP A 510 -59.36 40.40 -50.14
CA ASP A 510 -59.69 39.61 -48.94
C ASP A 510 -61.05 40.02 -48.35
N ASP A 511 -61.34 41.33 -48.26
CA ASP A 511 -62.63 41.85 -47.77
C ASP A 511 -63.81 41.57 -48.73
N GLY A 512 -63.55 41.47 -50.04
CA GLY A 512 -64.55 41.11 -51.05
C GLY A 512 -65.02 39.65 -51.00
N SER A 513 -64.24 38.75 -50.41
CA SER A 513 -64.61 37.34 -50.23
C SER A 513 -65.59 37.12 -49.06
N GLY A 514 -65.72 38.10 -48.15
CA GLY A 514 -66.65 38.08 -47.02
C GLY A 514 -68.05 38.68 -47.28
N HIS A 515 -68.27 39.36 -48.42
CA HIS A 515 -69.50 40.14 -48.69
C HIS A 515 -70.34 39.65 -49.89
N ALA A 516 -69.95 38.56 -50.57
CA ALA A 516 -70.74 37.93 -51.65
C ALA A 516 -71.77 36.91 -51.15
N GLY A 517 -72.22 37.05 -49.89
CA GLY A 517 -73.34 36.35 -49.29
C GLY A 517 -74.54 37.26 -49.11
N GLY A 518 -75.18 37.69 -50.21
CA GLY A 518 -76.48 38.37 -50.10
C GLY A 518 -76.72 39.49 -51.10
N CYS A 519 -77.05 39.15 -52.35
CA CYS A 519 -78.11 39.87 -53.05
C CYS A 519 -78.66 39.01 -54.20
N ARG A 520 -79.97 38.75 -54.08
CA ARG A 520 -80.78 37.78 -54.81
C ARG A 520 -81.26 38.31 -56.16
N ALA A 521 -81.48 37.34 -57.06
CA ALA A 521 -82.68 37.13 -57.88
C ALA A 521 -83.19 38.26 -58.81
N GLY A 522 -83.32 37.92 -60.10
CA GLY A 522 -84.20 38.64 -61.02
C GLY A 522 -84.06 38.28 -62.50
N GLN A 523 -84.80 37.24 -62.93
CA GLN A 523 -85.40 37.04 -64.27
C GLN A 523 -84.53 36.82 -65.54
N GLY A 524 -84.31 35.54 -65.86
CA GLY A 524 -84.97 34.78 -66.96
C GLY A 524 -85.06 35.34 -68.40
N GLY A 525 -84.57 34.56 -69.37
CA GLY A 525 -85.21 34.48 -70.70
C GLY A 525 -84.35 34.14 -71.93
N LYS A 526 -84.33 32.84 -72.29
CA LYS A 526 -84.29 32.22 -73.65
C LYS A 526 -83.17 32.53 -74.67
N GLY A 527 -82.72 31.45 -75.32
CA GLY A 527 -82.39 31.47 -76.76
C GLY A 527 -81.11 30.72 -77.14
N LYS A 528 -81.24 29.66 -77.93
CA LYS A 528 -80.19 28.73 -78.39
C LYS A 528 -79.79 29.09 -79.86
N PRO A 529 -78.97 28.31 -80.61
CA PRO A 529 -77.63 28.66 -81.09
C PRO A 529 -77.51 28.78 -82.64
N VAL A 530 -76.26 28.74 -83.16
CA VAL A 530 -75.78 28.30 -84.50
C VAL A 530 -75.08 29.38 -85.37
N GLY A 531 -73.78 29.16 -85.64
CA GLY A 531 -73.28 28.90 -87.00
C GLY A 531 -72.53 29.98 -87.80
N GLY A 532 -71.38 29.57 -88.37
CA GLY A 532 -70.84 30.05 -89.65
C GLY A 532 -69.68 31.05 -89.54
N ALA A 533 -68.44 30.64 -89.84
CA ALA A 533 -67.78 30.76 -91.17
C ALA A 533 -67.23 32.17 -91.45
N SER A 534 -66.16 32.42 -92.19
CA SER A 534 -64.99 31.70 -92.71
C SER A 534 -64.07 32.79 -93.34
N ARG A 535 -62.88 32.39 -93.81
CA ARG A 535 -61.85 33.12 -94.58
C ARG A 535 -60.79 33.84 -93.73
N GLY A 536 -59.49 33.63 -93.92
CA GLY A 536 -58.76 32.95 -94.99
C GLY A 536 -57.55 33.78 -95.39
N LEU A 537 -56.46 33.10 -95.80
CA LEU A 537 -55.14 33.55 -96.27
C LEU A 537 -54.08 33.63 -95.15
N GLU A 538 -53.19 32.65 -94.97
CA GLU A 538 -52.12 32.16 -95.89
C GLU A 538 -51.26 33.33 -96.41
N HIS A 539 -49.92 33.30 -96.42
CA HIS A 539 -48.95 32.21 -96.33
C HIS A 539 -47.58 32.86 -96.10
N CYS A 540 -46.69 32.12 -95.43
CA CYS A 540 -45.26 31.97 -95.74
C CYS A 540 -44.31 33.20 -95.70
N ASP A 541 -43.03 33.05 -95.41
CA ASP A 541 -42.19 32.05 -94.74
C ASP A 541 -40.77 32.65 -94.86
N GLY A 542 -39.84 32.18 -94.04
CA GLY A 542 -38.46 32.10 -94.50
C GLY A 542 -37.53 33.27 -94.19
N ARG A 543 -36.88 33.15 -93.02
CA ARG A 543 -35.42 33.17 -92.81
C ARG A 543 -34.62 34.36 -93.35
N GLY A 544 -33.81 34.92 -92.45
CA GLY A 544 -32.44 35.31 -92.81
C GLY A 544 -31.89 36.49 -92.02
N VAL A 545 -31.24 36.15 -90.90
CA VAL A 545 -30.35 36.97 -90.04
C VAL A 545 -31.04 37.97 -89.12
#